data_AF-A0A974SBE5-F1
#
_entry.id   AF-A0A974SBE5-F1
#
_cell.length_a   1.000
_cell.length_b   1.000
_cell.length_c   1.000
_cell.angle_alpha   90.00
_cell.angle_beta   90.00
_cell.angle_gamma   90.00
#
_symmetry.space_group_name_H-M   'P 1'
#
loop_
_entity.id
_entity.type
_entity.pdbx_description
1 polymer ?
#
loop_
_entity_poly.entity_id
_entity_poly.type
_entity_poly.pdbx_seq_one_letter_code
_entity_poly.pdbx_strand_id
1 'polypeptide(L)' 'MEVTPEAQKAWVDLLLTGAGRMLGAPDCTPGYYNNEGQDAGPGAKYNVGYPAGATAFFKYIEAWRTSGQFEGLSFR' A
#
# COMPACT_ATOMS: atom_id res chain seq x y z
N MET A 1 0.61 22.05 -1.08
CA MET A 1 -0.02 20.90 -0.38
C MET A 1 0.85 19.68 -0.60
N GLU A 2 1.46 19.18 0.47
CA GLU A 2 2.39 18.04 0.44
C GLU A 2 2.12 17.09 1.61
N VAL A 3 2.48 15.81 1.45
CA VAL A 3 2.43 14.84 2.55
C VAL A 3 3.57 15.08 3.53
N THR A 4 3.29 14.98 4.83
CA THR A 4 4.34 15.03 5.86
C THR A 4 5.18 13.74 5.86
N PRO A 5 6.50 13.83 6.11
CA PRO A 5 7.36 12.64 6.18
C PRO A 5 6.85 11.59 7.19
N GLU A 6 6.30 12.06 8.31
CA GLU A 6 5.76 11.21 9.38
C GLU A 6 4.53 10.43 8.90
N ALA A 7 3.60 11.10 8.19
CA ALA A 7 2.41 10.45 7.64
C ALA A 7 2.77 9.44 6.54
N GLN A 8 3.71 9.79 5.66
CA GLN A 8 4.20 8.85 4.64
C GLN A 8 4.81 7.61 5.29
N LYS A 9 5.67 7.80 6.30
CA LYS A 9 6.29 6.68 7.01
C LYS A 9 5.24 5.81 7.70
N ALA A 10 4.30 6.41 8.43
CA ALA A 10 3.24 5.68 9.12
C ALA A 10 2.36 4.88 8.14
N TRP A 11 2.06 5.45 6.97
CA TRP A 11 1.32 4.76 5.93
C TRP A 11 2.08 3.55 5.39
N VAL A 12 3.36 3.71 5.05
CA VAL A 12 4.20 2.59 4.57
C VAL A 12 4.36 1.52 5.64
N ASP A 13 4.62 1.90 6.90
CA ASP A 13 4.73 0.95 8.01
C ASP A 13 3.44 0.13 8.17
N LEU A 14 2.27 0.77 8.06
CA LEU A 14 0.97 0.08 8.10
C LEU A 14 0.82 -0.91 6.96
N LEU A 15 1.12 -0.51 5.72
CA LEU A 15 1.01 -1.39 4.56
C LEU A 15 1.91 -2.63 4.68
N LEU A 16 3.11 -2.47 5.25
CA LEU A 16 4.06 -3.57 5.46
C LEU A 16 3.63 -4.58 6.55
N THR A 17 2.56 -4.29 7.32
CA THR A 17 1.97 -5.28 8.25
C THR A 17 1.08 -6.31 7.57
N GLY A 18 0.69 -6.09 6.31
CA GLY A 18 -0.16 -6.99 5.56
C GLY A 18 0.52 -8.30 5.18
N ALA A 19 -0.27 -9.34 4.89
CA ALA A 19 0.21 -10.68 4.52
C ALA A 19 0.92 -10.74 3.14
N GLY A 20 1.15 -9.60 2.48
CA GLY A 20 1.76 -9.52 1.15
C GLY A 20 0.76 -9.70 0.00
N ARG A 21 1.29 -9.92 -1.21
CA ARG A 21 0.47 -10.19 -2.41
C ARG A 21 -0.13 -11.59 -2.32
N MET A 22 -1.41 -11.71 -2.67
CA MET A 22 -2.08 -13.02 -2.77
C MET A 22 -1.92 -13.70 -4.14
N LEU A 23 -1.41 -12.98 -5.15
CA LEU A 23 -1.26 -13.45 -6.52
C LEU A 23 0.19 -13.29 -6.99
N GLY A 24 0.59 -14.14 -7.93
CA GLY A 24 1.89 -14.05 -8.61
C GLY A 24 3.04 -14.69 -7.85
N ALA A 25 2.83 -15.89 -7.30
CA ALA A 25 3.92 -16.67 -6.74
C ALA A 25 4.94 -17.05 -7.86
N PRO A 26 6.24 -17.24 -7.54
CA PRO A 26 7.26 -17.53 -8.54
C PRO A 26 7.05 -18.85 -9.30
N ASP A 27 6.31 -19.78 -8.71
CA ASP A 27 5.95 -21.09 -9.27
C ASP A 27 4.68 -21.07 -10.14
N CYS A 28 3.96 -19.94 -10.20
CA CYS A 28 2.85 -19.74 -11.13
C CYS A 28 3.33 -19.57 -12.57
N THR A 29 2.44 -19.78 -13.54
CA THR A 29 2.70 -19.48 -14.96
C THR A 29 3.28 -18.05 -15.11
N PRO A 30 4.39 -17.87 -15.83
CA PRO A 30 4.98 -16.55 -16.07
C PRO A 30 3.94 -15.55 -16.57
N GLY A 31 3.94 -14.37 -15.96
CA GLY A 31 3.12 -13.25 -16.39
C GLY A 31 3.35 -11.99 -15.57
N TYR A 32 2.53 -10.96 -15.85
CA TYR A 32 2.61 -9.65 -15.22
C TYR A 32 2.64 -9.69 -13.67
N TYR A 33 1.86 -10.58 -13.05
CA TYR A 33 1.74 -10.65 -11.59
C TYR A 33 3.02 -11.13 -10.89
N ASN A 34 3.85 -11.92 -11.57
CA ASN A 34 5.08 -12.50 -11.02
C ASN A 34 6.34 -12.10 -11.81
N ASN A 35 6.30 -10.97 -12.53
CA ASN A 35 7.44 -10.46 -13.30
C ASN A 35 7.99 -11.49 -14.30
N GLU A 36 7.12 -12.20 -15.03
CA GLU A 36 7.51 -13.30 -15.93
C GLU A 36 8.35 -14.40 -15.23
N GLY A 37 8.11 -14.60 -13.94
CA GLY A 37 8.86 -15.52 -13.07
C GLY A 37 10.26 -15.02 -12.65
N GLN A 38 10.62 -13.78 -12.97
CA GLN A 38 11.91 -13.19 -12.61
C GLN A 38 11.90 -12.58 -11.21
N ASP A 39 13.08 -12.42 -10.60
CA ASP A 39 13.22 -11.68 -9.34
C ASP A 39 12.69 -10.24 -9.49
N ALA A 40 11.79 -9.85 -8.60
CA ALA A 40 11.16 -8.53 -8.60
C ALA A 40 12.03 -7.46 -7.91
N GLY A 41 13.15 -7.85 -7.31
CA GLY A 41 14.11 -6.96 -6.67
C GLY A 41 13.62 -6.36 -5.33
N PRO A 42 14.45 -5.53 -4.68
CA PRO A 42 14.20 -5.07 -3.31
C PRO A 42 12.97 -4.17 -3.16
N GLY A 43 12.50 -3.55 -4.24
CA GLY A 43 11.29 -2.74 -4.25
C GLY A 43 10.00 -3.56 -4.11
N ALA A 44 10.06 -4.87 -4.39
CA ALA A 44 8.89 -5.74 -4.39
C ALA A 44 8.16 -5.79 -3.05
N LYS A 45 8.87 -5.59 -1.93
CA LYS A 45 8.31 -5.54 -0.57
C LYS A 45 7.26 -4.45 -0.38
N TYR A 46 7.28 -3.39 -1.20
CA TYR A 46 6.31 -2.29 -1.13
C TYR A 46 5.06 -2.54 -1.98
N ASN A 47 5.03 -3.63 -2.75
CA ASN A 47 3.90 -3.94 -3.61
C ASN A 47 2.79 -4.68 -2.86
N VAL A 48 2.27 -4.05 -1.81
CA VAL A 48 1.31 -4.63 -0.88
C VAL A 48 0.03 -3.78 -0.84
N GLY A 49 -1.08 -4.42 -0.45
CA GLY A 49 -2.36 -3.75 -0.27
C GLY A 49 -2.59 -3.30 1.18
N TYR A 50 -3.69 -2.61 1.41
CA TYR A 50 -4.14 -2.29 2.77
C TYR A 50 -4.37 -3.58 3.58
N PRO A 51 -3.83 -3.71 4.80
CA PRO A 51 -3.73 -4.99 5.50
C PRO A 51 -5.09 -5.63 5.83
N ALA A 52 -6.14 -4.82 6.02
CA ALA A 52 -7.50 -5.28 6.27
C ALA A 52 -8.36 -5.45 4.99
N GLY A 53 -7.75 -5.38 3.81
CA GLY A 53 -8.41 -5.57 2.52
C GLY A 53 -9.13 -4.32 1.98
N ALA A 54 -9.69 -4.46 0.77
CA ALA A 54 -10.23 -3.36 -0.01
C ALA A 54 -11.39 -2.63 0.68
N THR A 55 -12.35 -3.36 1.26
CA THR A 55 -13.49 -2.75 1.96
C THR A 55 -13.06 -1.91 3.15
N ALA A 56 -12.06 -2.36 3.91
CA ALA A 56 -11.53 -1.59 5.03
C ALA A 56 -10.79 -0.34 4.54
N PHE A 57 -10.02 -0.44 3.45
CA PHE A 57 -9.39 0.72 2.81
C PHE A 57 -10.41 1.78 2.40
N PHE A 58 -11.51 1.38 1.75
CA PHE A 58 -12.53 2.34 1.32
C PHE A 58 -13.17 3.08 2.49
N LYS A 59 -13.46 2.38 3.59
CA LYS A 59 -13.94 3.01 4.83
C LYS A 59 -12.91 3.97 5.44
N TYR A 60 -11.64 3.54 5.50
CA TYR A 60 -10.53 4.36 6.01
C TYR A 60 -10.40 5.67 5.24
N ILE A 61 -10.31 5.60 3.90
CA ILE A 61 -10.07 6.80 3.08
C ILE A 61 -11.30 7.71 3.01
N GLU A 62 -12.51 7.16 3.11
CA GLU A 62 -13.73 7.94 3.26
C GLU A 62 -13.76 8.71 4.58
N ALA A 63 -13.47 8.06 5.71
CA ALA A 63 -13.41 8.71 7.02
C ALA A 63 -12.36 9.84 7.03
N TRP A 64 -11.18 9.60 6.46
CA TRP A 64 -10.13 10.63 6.37
C TRP A 64 -10.59 11.84 5.55
N ARG A 65 -11.21 11.63 4.37
CA ARG A 65 -11.71 12.74 3.53
C ARG A 65 -12.86 13.50 4.19
N THR A 66 -13.80 12.79 4.81
CA THR A 66 -15.01 13.38 5.43
C THR A 66 -14.69 14.13 6.72
N SER A 67 -13.60 13.80 7.42
CA SER A 67 -13.13 14.53 8.59
C SER A 67 -12.84 16.02 8.30
N GLY A 68 -12.46 16.34 7.05
CA GLY A 68 -12.01 17.66 6.63
C GLY A 68 -10.69 18.13 7.27
N GLN A 69 -10.09 17.33 8.16
CA GLN A 69 -8.84 17.67 8.85
C GLN A 69 -7.62 17.44 7.97
N PHE A 70 -7.73 16.51 7.01
CA PHE A 70 -6.65 16.11 6.11
C PHE A 70 -5.35 15.80 6.86
N GLU A 71 -5.48 15.03 7.95
CA GLU A 71 -4.37 14.65 8.82
C GLU A 71 -3.20 14.11 7.99
N GLY A 72 -1.99 14.59 8.29
CA GLY A 72 -0.78 14.22 7.59
C GLY A 72 -0.45 15.06 6.35
N LEU A 73 -1.31 16.01 5.93
CA LEU A 73 -0.98 17.00 4.89
C LEU A 73 -0.48 18.32 5.48
N SER A 74 0.48 18.92 4.78
CA SER A 74 0.98 20.28 4.99
C SER A 74 0.49 21.19 3.86
N PHE A 75 -0.10 22.33 4.22
CA PHE A 75 -0.72 23.28 3.29
C PHE A 75 0.10 24.56 3.07
N ARG A 76 1.37 24.56 3.46
CA ARG A 76 2.28 25.67 3.17
C ARG A 76 2.31 26.02 1.68
#